data_AF-A0A1A6AMH7-F1
#
_entry.id   AF-A0A1A6AMH7-F1
#
_cell.length_a   1.000
_cell.length_b   1.000
_cell.length_c   1.000
_cell.angle_alpha   90.00
_cell.angle_beta   90.00
_cell.angle_gamma   90.00
#
_symmetry.space_group_name_H-M   'P 1'
#
loop_
_entity.id
_entity.type
_entity.pdbx_description
1 polymer ?
#
loop_
_entity_poly.entity_id
_entity_poly.type
_entity_poly.pdbx_seq_one_letter_code
_entity_poly.pdbx_strand_id
1 'polypeptide(L)'
;MIRRLKNKLFATLCITTLTLGVVAAPSAFNSVKADAAPTKTVYVDVEKNVLGEAPILQPVKVTLSDTNTIADATKQAVGDGNVNIVSSKYGSYVTGFKDTTDNQSAFTNNYLTDFKTELKTVTKGIVFRTNIPNQPIVTDANYLSEKECDGISGWMFTVNNVDHANSTYYDGSTTLANVPDGAAIRWEFSAAAGCDLGLAGYLPDGTLNQQYGTYNWNTTATPAFFSGRADKTNLIAKMANHVNKTDTAYTNALTQLETLQATQDAVNAAASAL
;
A
#
# COMPACT_ATOMS: atom_id res chain seq x y z
N MET A 1 35.38 27.42 -49.55
CA MET A 1 34.41 26.31 -49.68
C MET A 1 34.11 25.78 -48.28
N ILE A 2 33.13 26.36 -47.58
CA ILE A 2 32.60 25.84 -46.30
C ILE A 2 31.09 26.06 -46.35
N ARG A 3 30.32 24.97 -46.20
CA ARG A 3 28.85 24.93 -46.32
C ARG A 3 28.21 24.85 -44.93
N ARG A 4 27.36 25.84 -44.65
CA ARG A 4 26.03 25.77 -44.02
C ARG A 4 25.87 25.16 -42.61
N LEU A 5 25.50 26.02 -41.66
CA LEU A 5 24.24 25.86 -40.91
C LEU A 5 23.44 27.16 -40.95
N LYS A 6 22.13 27.03 -41.20
CA LYS A 6 21.11 28.06 -41.42
C LYS A 6 20.56 28.52 -40.05
N ASN A 7 20.57 29.82 -39.75
CA ASN A 7 19.44 30.76 -39.82
C ASN A 7 18.24 30.37 -38.92
N LYS A 8 17.64 31.21 -38.07
CA LYS A 8 17.67 32.67 -37.92
C LYS A 8 17.03 33.08 -36.58
N LEU A 9 17.49 34.23 -36.11
CA LEU A 9 17.07 35.03 -34.97
C LEU A 9 16.10 36.14 -35.47
N PHE A 10 15.23 36.65 -34.58
CA PHE A 10 14.42 37.89 -34.67
C PHE A 10 13.27 37.92 -35.71
N ALA A 11 12.13 38.61 -35.55
CA ALA A 11 11.83 39.89 -34.87
C ALA A 11 10.28 40.09 -34.80
N THR A 12 9.72 40.66 -33.72
CA THR A 12 9.15 42.04 -33.65
C THR A 12 7.62 42.15 -33.79
N LEU A 13 7.01 42.46 -32.64
CA LEU A 13 5.94 43.44 -32.36
C LEU A 13 5.32 44.22 -33.54
N CYS A 14 3.99 44.12 -33.71
CA CYS A 14 3.16 45.17 -34.30
C CYS A 14 2.08 45.59 -33.30
N ILE A 15 2.25 46.79 -32.76
CA ILE A 15 1.27 47.55 -31.98
C ILE A 15 0.21 48.08 -32.94
N THR A 16 -1.06 47.79 -32.66
CA THR A 16 -2.19 48.58 -33.17
C THR A 16 -2.99 49.10 -31.98
N THR A 17 -2.72 50.37 -31.64
CA THR A 17 -3.56 51.18 -30.76
C THR A 17 -4.86 51.53 -31.48
N LEU A 18 -5.99 51.00 -31.01
CA LEU A 18 -7.32 51.52 -31.29
C LEU A 18 -7.89 52.05 -29.96
N THR A 19 -7.61 53.32 -29.68
CA THR A 19 -8.28 54.11 -28.65
C THR A 19 -9.66 54.51 -29.17
N LEU A 20 -10.71 53.83 -28.70
CA LEU A 20 -12.09 54.30 -28.81
C LEU A 20 -12.76 54.17 -27.44
N GLY A 21 -13.07 55.33 -26.85
CA GLY A 21 -14.17 55.56 -25.91
C GLY A 21 -14.26 54.68 -24.68
N VAL A 22 -13.85 55.23 -23.54
CA VAL A 22 -14.24 54.72 -22.21
C VAL A 22 -15.76 54.80 -22.09
N VAL A 23 -16.43 53.66 -22.20
CA VAL A 23 -17.68 53.41 -21.47
C VAL A 23 -17.31 52.38 -20.42
N ALA A 24 -17.16 52.83 -19.17
CA ALA A 24 -17.06 51.93 -18.03
C ALA A 24 -18.43 51.27 -17.83
N ALA A 25 -18.70 50.23 -18.62
CA ALA A 25 -19.68 49.24 -18.22
C ALA A 25 -19.03 48.44 -17.07
N PRO A 26 -19.68 48.28 -15.91
CA PRO A 26 -19.24 47.32 -14.93
C PRO A 26 -19.44 45.93 -15.55
N SER A 27 -18.42 45.43 -16.24
CA SER A 27 -18.33 44.01 -16.55
C SER A 27 -18.15 43.31 -15.21
N ALA A 28 -19.27 42.90 -14.63
CA ALA A 28 -19.31 41.85 -13.65
C ALA A 28 -18.70 40.61 -14.30
N PHE A 29 -17.38 40.48 -14.22
CA PHE A 29 -16.76 39.18 -14.23
C PHE A 29 -17.33 38.47 -13.01
N ASN A 30 -18.40 37.69 -13.24
CA ASN A 30 -18.70 36.59 -12.36
C ASN A 30 -17.42 35.77 -12.33
N SER A 31 -16.64 35.92 -11.27
CA SER A 31 -15.63 34.97 -10.89
C SER A 31 -16.39 33.67 -10.67
N VAL A 32 -16.51 32.87 -11.73
CA VAL A 32 -16.93 31.49 -11.61
C VAL A 32 -15.88 30.86 -10.72
N LYS A 33 -16.21 30.69 -9.43
CA LYS A 33 -15.39 29.85 -8.57
C LYS A 33 -15.33 28.51 -9.28
N ALA A 34 -14.14 28.06 -9.63
CA ALA A 34 -13.94 26.66 -9.93
C ALA A 34 -14.50 25.88 -8.73
N ASP A 35 -15.41 24.95 -8.97
CA ASP A 35 -15.86 24.05 -7.92
C ASP A 35 -14.63 23.39 -7.30
N ALA A 36 -14.65 23.22 -5.98
CA ALA A 36 -13.59 22.49 -5.31
C ALA A 36 -13.48 21.10 -5.98
N ALA A 37 -12.25 20.66 -6.26
CA ALA A 37 -12.04 19.33 -6.80
C ALA A 37 -12.75 18.31 -5.90
N PRO A 38 -13.51 17.36 -6.46
CA PRO A 38 -14.21 16.36 -5.67
C PRO A 38 -13.22 15.64 -4.75
N THR A 39 -13.56 15.53 -3.47
CA THR A 39 -12.71 14.86 -2.49
C THR A 39 -13.23 13.46 -2.19
N LYS A 40 -12.34 12.53 -1.89
CA LYS A 40 -12.63 11.21 -1.33
C LYS A 40 -12.12 11.10 0.09
N THR A 41 -12.86 10.38 0.93
CA THR A 41 -12.39 9.95 2.24
C THR A 41 -12.05 8.48 2.20
N VAL A 42 -10.87 8.11 2.68
CA VAL A 42 -10.43 6.72 2.83
C VAL A 42 -9.83 6.51 4.22
N TYR A 43 -9.74 5.26 4.64
CA TYR A 43 -9.12 4.86 5.89
C TYR A 43 -7.88 4.04 5.57
N VAL A 44 -6.77 4.32 6.24
CA VAL A 44 -5.49 3.65 5.98
C VAL A 44 -4.94 3.09 7.28
N ASP A 45 -4.47 1.86 7.23
CA ASP A 45 -3.72 1.19 8.29
C ASP A 45 -2.57 0.36 7.71
N VAL A 46 -1.58 0.08 8.56
CA VAL A 46 -0.36 -0.65 8.20
C VAL A 46 -0.06 -1.66 9.30
N GLU A 47 -0.22 -2.93 8.95
CA GLU A 47 -0.19 -4.05 9.88
C GLU A 47 1.00 -4.98 9.62
N LYS A 48 1.56 -5.51 10.71
CA LYS A 48 2.57 -6.57 10.71
C LYS A 48 2.16 -7.74 11.60
N ASN A 49 0.85 -8.01 11.65
CA ASN A 49 0.22 -9.01 12.51
C ASN A 49 0.78 -10.41 12.35
N VAL A 50 1.31 -10.75 11.17
CA VAL A 50 1.97 -12.04 10.91
C VAL A 50 3.21 -12.24 11.78
N LEU A 51 3.77 -11.14 12.30
CA LEU A 51 4.88 -11.10 13.25
C LEU A 51 4.42 -11.01 14.70
N GLY A 52 3.11 -11.16 14.98
CA GLY A 52 2.58 -11.08 16.34
C GLY A 52 2.76 -9.72 17.02
N GLU A 53 2.99 -8.66 16.24
CA GLU A 53 3.28 -7.32 16.72
C GLU A 53 2.15 -6.34 16.41
N ALA A 54 2.13 -5.25 17.19
CA ALA A 54 1.20 -4.14 16.97
C ALA A 54 1.40 -3.52 15.56
N PRO A 55 0.33 -2.92 14.98
CA PRO A 55 0.43 -2.26 13.68
C PRO A 55 1.42 -1.09 13.71
N ILE A 56 2.12 -0.89 12.59
CA ILE A 56 2.97 0.29 12.36
C ILE A 56 2.09 1.55 12.35
N LEU A 57 0.90 1.45 11.76
CA LEU A 57 -0.10 2.51 11.74
C LEU A 57 -1.47 1.93 12.11
N GLN A 58 -2.00 2.31 13.29
CA GLN A 58 -3.41 2.10 13.61
C GLN A 58 -4.31 2.91 12.66
N PRO A 59 -5.56 2.51 12.42
CA PRO A 59 -6.44 3.16 11.44
C PRO A 59 -6.50 4.70 11.53
N VAL A 60 -6.22 5.35 10.39
CA VAL A 60 -6.27 6.81 10.22
C VAL A 60 -7.23 7.16 9.08
N LYS A 61 -7.99 8.24 9.28
CA LYS A 61 -8.85 8.84 8.26
C LYS A 61 -8.06 9.83 7.40
N VAL A 62 -8.14 9.68 6.09
CA VAL A 62 -7.51 10.56 5.10
C VAL A 62 -8.57 11.12 4.16
N THR A 63 -8.51 12.44 3.89
CA THR A 63 -9.36 13.10 2.90
C THR A 63 -8.48 13.84 1.92
N LEU A 64 -8.64 13.52 0.63
CA LEU A 64 -7.82 14.00 -0.49
C LEU A 64 -8.70 14.29 -1.71
N SER A 65 -8.14 14.93 -2.74
CA SER A 65 -8.78 15.03 -4.06
C SER A 65 -8.97 13.64 -4.65
N ASP A 66 -10.04 13.38 -5.39
CA ASP A 66 -10.26 12.09 -6.06
C ASP A 66 -9.25 11.81 -7.19
N THR A 67 -8.53 12.84 -7.63
CA THR A 67 -7.39 12.74 -8.55
C THR A 67 -6.11 12.25 -7.89
N ASN A 68 -6.02 12.26 -6.56
CA ASN A 68 -4.91 11.65 -5.83
C ASN A 68 -4.95 10.12 -5.94
N THR A 69 -3.86 9.47 -5.57
CA THR A 69 -3.70 8.02 -5.67
C THR A 69 -3.75 7.33 -4.30
N ILE A 70 -3.84 6.00 -4.31
CA ILE A 70 -3.65 5.16 -3.11
C ILE A 70 -2.29 5.45 -2.45
N ALA A 71 -1.23 5.65 -3.24
CA ALA A 71 0.09 6.01 -2.74
C ALA A 71 0.08 7.38 -2.03
N ASP A 72 -0.64 8.37 -2.56
CA ASP A 72 -0.77 9.68 -1.91
C ASP A 72 -1.53 9.58 -0.58
N ALA A 73 -2.62 8.82 -0.55
CA ALA A 73 -3.38 8.57 0.67
C ALA A 73 -2.53 7.88 1.73
N THR A 74 -1.74 6.88 1.31
CA THR A 74 -0.80 6.15 2.19
C THR A 74 0.26 7.09 2.75
N LYS A 75 0.89 7.92 1.90
CA LYS A 75 1.87 8.94 2.34
C LYS A 75 1.27 9.93 3.33
N GLN A 76 0.05 10.40 3.09
CA GLN A 76 -0.61 11.30 4.04
C GLN A 76 -0.91 10.61 5.38
N ALA A 77 -1.25 9.33 5.37
CA ALA A 77 -1.57 8.58 6.59
C ALA A 77 -0.33 8.32 7.46
N VAL A 78 0.76 7.85 6.85
CA VAL A 78 2.00 7.49 7.58
C VAL A 78 2.97 8.65 7.75
N GLY A 79 2.82 9.72 6.96
CA GLY A 79 3.77 10.82 6.84
C GLY A 79 4.76 10.61 5.69
N ASP A 80 5.03 11.69 4.94
CA ASP A 80 6.01 11.66 3.85
C ASP A 80 7.41 11.35 4.40
N GLY A 81 8.09 10.37 3.81
CA GLY A 81 9.35 9.81 4.32
C GLY A 81 9.22 8.69 5.36
N ASN A 82 8.01 8.22 5.68
CA ASN A 82 7.79 7.01 6.49
C ASN A 82 7.31 5.80 5.65
N VAL A 83 7.26 5.94 4.32
CA VAL A 83 6.94 4.86 3.38
C VAL A 83 7.83 4.97 2.14
N ASN A 84 8.38 3.84 1.71
CA ASN A 84 9.16 3.73 0.49
C ASN A 84 8.24 3.25 -0.64
N ILE A 85 8.11 4.09 -1.68
CA ILE A 85 7.30 3.79 -2.86
C ILE A 85 8.16 3.99 -4.10
N VAL A 86 8.23 2.95 -4.94
CA VAL A 86 9.00 2.94 -6.19
C VAL A 86 8.09 2.78 -7.39
N SER A 87 8.48 3.35 -8.53
CA SER A 87 7.81 3.07 -9.79
C SER A 87 8.16 1.68 -10.30
N SER A 88 7.15 0.93 -10.73
CA SER A 88 7.31 -0.34 -11.42
C SER A 88 6.54 -0.33 -12.75
N LYS A 89 6.74 -1.36 -13.57
CA LYS A 89 5.94 -1.57 -14.79
C LYS A 89 4.45 -1.86 -14.50
N TYR A 90 4.10 -2.15 -13.25
CA TYR A 90 2.74 -2.42 -12.77
C TYR A 90 2.15 -1.26 -11.95
N GLY A 91 2.79 -0.08 -11.98
CA GLY A 91 2.37 1.06 -11.18
C GLY A 91 3.25 1.29 -9.95
N SER A 92 2.76 2.07 -9.00
CA SER A 92 3.50 2.43 -7.80
C SER A 92 3.50 1.27 -6.80
N TYR A 93 4.67 0.85 -6.37
CA TYR A 93 4.89 -0.31 -5.51
C TYR A 93 5.49 0.13 -4.18
N VAL A 94 4.91 -0.33 -3.07
CA VAL A 94 5.43 -0.08 -1.72
C VAL A 94 6.48 -1.14 -1.39
N THR A 95 7.71 -0.69 -1.10
CA THR A 95 8.83 -1.57 -0.75
C THR A 95 9.12 -1.60 0.74
N GLY A 96 8.55 -0.69 1.53
CA GLY A 96 8.79 -0.67 2.97
C GLY A 96 8.03 0.43 3.70
N PHE A 97 7.76 0.19 4.98
CA PHE A 97 7.29 1.21 5.92
C PHE A 97 8.33 1.40 7.01
N LYS A 98 8.46 2.64 7.47
CA LYS A 98 9.42 2.97 8.52
C LYS A 98 9.04 2.23 9.79
N ASP A 99 9.96 1.41 10.26
CA ASP A 99 9.83 0.61 11.46
C ASP A 99 11.22 0.39 12.03
N THR A 100 11.41 0.78 13.29
CA THR A 100 12.69 0.65 14.00
C THR A 100 12.62 -0.40 15.10
N THR A 101 11.44 -0.99 15.31
CA THR A 101 11.26 -2.04 16.31
C THR A 101 11.56 -3.42 15.75
N ASP A 102 11.45 -3.55 14.43
CA ASP A 102 11.62 -4.81 13.75
C ASP A 102 13.10 -5.07 13.40
N ASN A 103 13.52 -6.30 13.65
CA ASN A 103 14.80 -6.84 13.21
C ASN A 103 14.57 -8.35 12.98
N GLN A 104 15.31 -8.97 12.07
CA GLN A 104 15.17 -10.40 11.72
C GLN A 104 14.97 -11.38 12.91
N SER A 105 15.42 -11.02 14.12
CA SER A 105 15.19 -11.82 15.32
C SER A 105 13.70 -11.89 15.71
N ALA A 106 12.94 -10.81 15.55
CA ALA A 106 11.52 -10.74 15.81
C ALA A 106 10.73 -11.66 14.85
N PHE A 107 11.04 -11.63 13.55
CA PHE A 107 10.53 -12.62 12.59
C PHE A 107 10.82 -14.06 13.04
N THR A 108 12.05 -14.34 13.47
CA THR A 108 12.42 -15.70 13.92
C THR A 108 11.64 -16.17 15.14
N ASN A 109 11.32 -15.26 16.06
CA ASN A 109 10.67 -15.57 17.33
C ASN A 109 9.14 -15.54 17.25
N ASN A 110 8.58 -14.66 16.41
CA ASN A 110 7.17 -14.33 16.43
C ASN A 110 6.41 -14.78 15.17
N TYR A 111 7.09 -15.04 14.05
CA TYR A 111 6.42 -15.65 12.90
C TYR A 111 5.92 -17.03 13.30
N LEU A 112 4.61 -17.26 13.14
CA LEU A 112 3.96 -18.48 13.61
C LEU A 112 4.72 -19.72 13.13
N THR A 113 5.11 -20.58 14.07
CA THR A 113 5.98 -21.75 13.79
C THR A 113 5.37 -22.66 12.73
N ASP A 114 4.05 -22.78 12.71
CA ASP A 114 3.32 -23.56 11.71
C ASP A 114 3.47 -22.94 10.32
N PHE A 115 3.30 -21.61 10.17
CA PHE A 115 3.49 -20.93 8.89
C PHE A 115 4.94 -20.97 8.42
N LYS A 116 5.91 -20.84 9.33
CA LYS A 116 7.34 -21.04 9.00
C LYS A 116 7.62 -22.43 8.47
N THR A 117 7.02 -23.44 9.11
CA THR A 117 7.17 -24.84 8.71
C THR A 117 6.50 -25.10 7.37
N GLU A 118 5.30 -24.58 7.16
CA GLU A 118 4.58 -24.67 5.90
C GLU A 118 5.34 -23.98 4.76
N LEU A 119 5.76 -22.73 4.96
CA LEU A 119 6.54 -21.96 3.99
C LEU A 119 7.84 -22.68 3.63
N LYS A 120 8.57 -23.22 4.62
CA LYS A 120 9.77 -24.03 4.39
C LYS A 120 9.45 -25.29 3.59
N THR A 121 8.31 -25.93 3.84
CA THR A 121 7.91 -27.16 3.16
C THR A 121 7.56 -26.88 1.70
N VAL A 122 6.66 -25.93 1.43
CA VAL A 122 6.17 -25.62 0.08
C VAL A 122 7.27 -25.05 -0.81
N THR A 123 8.22 -24.29 -0.25
CA THR A 123 9.36 -23.70 -0.98
C THR A 123 10.64 -24.53 -0.90
N LYS A 124 10.60 -25.71 -0.27
CA LYS A 124 11.79 -26.56 0.00
C LYS A 124 12.93 -25.80 0.69
N GLY A 125 12.58 -24.81 1.50
CA GLY A 125 13.49 -23.97 2.29
C GLY A 125 14.33 -22.99 1.47
N ILE A 126 14.01 -22.76 0.20
CA ILE A 126 14.84 -21.92 -0.67
C ILE A 126 14.80 -20.44 -0.29
N VAL A 127 13.67 -19.98 0.26
CA VAL A 127 13.39 -18.57 0.59
C VAL A 127 14.26 -18.07 1.75
N PHE A 128 14.57 -18.91 2.73
CA PHE A 128 15.42 -18.55 3.87
C PHE A 128 16.93 -18.53 3.57
N ARG A 129 17.34 -18.64 2.31
CA ARG A 129 18.76 -18.70 1.94
C ARG A 129 19.33 -17.30 1.72
N THR A 130 20.45 -17.02 2.38
CA THR A 130 21.19 -15.76 2.22
C THR A 130 22.16 -15.74 1.04
N ASN A 131 22.36 -16.87 0.36
CA ASN A 131 23.39 -17.05 -0.66
C ASN A 131 22.85 -17.06 -2.11
N ILE A 132 21.74 -16.37 -2.37
CA ILE A 132 21.12 -16.30 -3.69
C ILE A 132 21.46 -14.93 -4.33
N PRO A 133 22.28 -14.89 -5.40
CA PRO A 133 22.89 -13.65 -5.89
C PRO A 133 21.93 -12.52 -6.24
N ASN A 134 20.75 -12.82 -6.78
CA ASN A 134 19.76 -11.83 -7.21
C ASN A 134 18.44 -11.92 -6.41
N GLN A 135 18.47 -12.56 -5.24
CA GLN A 135 17.39 -12.55 -4.26
C GLN A 135 17.98 -12.42 -2.84
N PRO A 136 18.71 -11.33 -2.55
CA PRO A 136 19.22 -11.12 -1.21
C PRO A 136 18.07 -10.94 -0.23
N ILE A 137 18.23 -11.49 0.97
CA ILE A 137 17.47 -11.05 2.13
C ILE A 137 17.94 -9.63 2.44
N VAL A 138 16.99 -8.70 2.47
CA VAL A 138 17.27 -7.29 2.78
C VAL A 138 17.31 -7.15 4.31
N THR A 139 18.02 -6.16 4.84
CA THR A 139 17.89 -5.81 6.25
C THR A 139 18.10 -4.31 6.36
N ASP A 140 17.07 -3.60 6.82
CA ASP A 140 17.13 -2.16 7.03
C ASP A 140 16.73 -1.85 8.47
N ALA A 141 17.66 -1.27 9.23
CA ALA A 141 17.42 -0.95 10.63
C ALA A 141 16.33 0.11 10.87
N ASN A 142 15.84 0.78 9.81
CA ASN A 142 14.84 1.83 9.90
C ASN A 142 13.52 1.49 9.21
N TYR A 143 13.44 0.39 8.48
CA TYR A 143 12.27 0.04 7.68
C TYR A 143 12.00 -1.45 7.76
N LEU A 144 10.74 -1.82 7.95
CA LEU A 144 10.28 -3.16 7.60
C LEU A 144 10.07 -3.21 6.07
N SER A 145 11.03 -3.83 5.40
CA SER A 145 11.20 -3.80 3.96
C SER A 145 10.79 -5.10 3.29
N GLU A 146 10.53 -5.04 1.98
CA GLU A 146 10.45 -6.24 1.16
C GLU A 146 11.72 -7.08 1.32
N LYS A 147 11.57 -8.41 1.27
CA LYS A 147 12.60 -9.43 1.35
C LYS A 147 13.34 -9.52 2.69
N GLU A 148 12.92 -8.79 3.71
CA GLU A 148 13.65 -8.69 4.97
C GLU A 148 13.75 -9.99 5.77
N CYS A 149 12.83 -10.94 5.55
CA CYS A 149 12.75 -12.17 6.35
C CYS A 149 13.20 -13.43 5.60
N ASP A 150 12.86 -13.53 4.32
CA ASP A 150 12.98 -14.78 3.55
C ASP A 150 13.09 -14.53 2.04
N GLY A 151 13.58 -13.36 1.62
CA GLY A 151 13.82 -13.08 0.21
C GLY A 151 12.58 -12.95 -0.67
N ILE A 152 11.38 -13.21 -0.13
CA ILE A 152 10.08 -13.03 -0.80
C ILE A 152 9.06 -12.25 0.02
N SER A 153 9.35 -11.97 1.29
CA SER A 153 8.49 -11.18 2.16
C SER A 153 8.23 -9.79 1.59
N GLY A 154 7.13 -9.16 1.97
CA GLY A 154 6.80 -7.83 1.48
C GLY A 154 5.41 -7.38 1.86
N TRP A 155 5.01 -6.27 1.25
CA TRP A 155 3.77 -5.58 1.57
C TRP A 155 2.66 -5.95 0.58
N MET A 156 1.60 -6.52 1.13
CA MET A 156 0.35 -6.75 0.43
C MET A 156 -0.61 -5.62 0.79
N PHE A 157 -1.56 -5.33 -0.10
CA PHE A 157 -2.66 -4.46 0.29
C PHE A 157 -3.98 -4.89 -0.31
N THR A 158 -5.04 -4.43 0.35
CA THR A 158 -6.42 -4.58 -0.13
C THR A 158 -7.16 -3.26 0.00
N VAL A 159 -8.18 -3.09 -0.83
CA VAL A 159 -9.20 -2.06 -0.73
C VAL A 159 -10.50 -2.76 -0.38
N ASN A 160 -11.05 -2.50 0.80
CA ASN A 160 -12.24 -3.20 1.32
C ASN A 160 -12.11 -4.73 1.25
N ASN A 161 -10.97 -5.25 1.74
CA ASN A 161 -10.66 -6.67 1.79
C ASN A 161 -10.51 -7.40 0.44
N VAL A 162 -10.50 -6.66 -0.68
CA VAL A 162 -10.23 -7.20 -2.04
C VAL A 162 -9.04 -6.49 -2.69
N ASP A 163 -8.40 -7.12 -3.66
CA ASP A 163 -7.22 -6.62 -4.38
C ASP A 163 -7.54 -6.07 -5.78
N HIS A 164 -8.79 -6.13 -6.21
CA HIS A 164 -9.24 -5.66 -7.52
C HIS A 164 -10.70 -5.19 -7.52
N ALA A 165 -11.05 -4.37 -8.51
CA ALA A 165 -12.43 -4.07 -8.89
C ALA A 165 -12.60 -4.19 -10.41
N ASN A 166 -13.71 -4.79 -10.85
CA ASN A 166 -14.02 -4.97 -12.27
C ASN A 166 -12.85 -5.57 -13.07
N SER A 167 -12.19 -6.60 -12.52
CA SER A 167 -11.01 -7.27 -13.09
C SER A 167 -9.74 -6.42 -13.21
N THR A 168 -9.72 -5.21 -12.66
CA THR A 168 -8.54 -4.35 -12.60
C THR A 168 -7.96 -4.40 -11.21
N TYR A 169 -6.73 -4.89 -11.09
CA TYR A 169 -6.00 -4.90 -9.83
C TYR A 169 -5.74 -3.48 -9.35
N TYR A 170 -5.85 -3.29 -8.05
CA TYR A 170 -5.40 -2.08 -7.42
C TYR A 170 -3.86 -2.07 -7.37
N ASP A 171 -3.28 -0.90 -7.59
CA ASP A 171 -1.88 -0.61 -7.33
C ASP A 171 -1.74 0.79 -6.73
N GLY A 172 -0.55 1.18 -6.27
CA GLY A 172 -0.35 2.48 -5.61
C GLY A 172 -0.68 3.69 -6.50
N SER A 173 -0.69 3.54 -7.82
CA SER A 173 -1.07 4.56 -8.81
C SER A 173 -2.58 4.61 -9.09
N THR A 174 -3.38 3.70 -8.53
CA THR A 174 -4.85 3.77 -8.66
C THR A 174 -5.33 5.09 -8.07
N THR A 175 -6.07 5.87 -8.88
CA THR A 175 -6.68 7.13 -8.42
C THR A 175 -7.84 6.87 -7.49
N LEU A 176 -8.04 7.76 -6.51
CA LEU A 176 -9.12 7.66 -5.52
C LEU A 176 -10.50 7.73 -6.16
N ALA A 177 -10.64 8.34 -7.34
CA ALA A 177 -11.86 8.27 -8.16
C ALA A 177 -12.33 6.81 -8.38
N ASN A 178 -11.39 5.87 -8.54
CA ASN A 178 -11.62 4.44 -8.77
C ASN A 178 -11.66 3.59 -7.49
N VAL A 179 -11.59 4.22 -6.32
CA VAL A 179 -11.69 3.58 -5.00
C VAL A 179 -13.04 3.94 -4.39
N PRO A 180 -13.82 3.03 -3.77
CA PRO A 180 -15.08 3.41 -3.11
C PRO A 180 -14.88 4.53 -2.07
N ASP A 181 -15.85 5.44 -1.94
CA ASP A 181 -15.77 6.44 -0.86
C ASP A 181 -15.94 5.76 0.50
N GLY A 182 -15.16 6.18 1.49
CA GLY A 182 -15.04 5.52 2.79
C GLY A 182 -14.32 4.17 2.75
N ALA A 183 -13.57 3.84 1.69
CA ALA A 183 -12.87 2.56 1.61
C ALA A 183 -11.74 2.45 2.64
N ALA A 184 -11.49 1.23 3.10
CA ALA A 184 -10.31 0.87 3.88
C ALA A 184 -9.20 0.38 2.94
N ILE A 185 -8.06 1.08 2.95
CA ILE A 185 -6.80 0.70 2.30
C ILE A 185 -5.92 0.07 3.38
N ARG A 186 -5.85 -1.26 3.37
CA ARG A 186 -5.19 -2.04 4.40
C ARG A 186 -3.88 -2.60 3.88
N TRP A 187 -2.76 -2.17 4.45
CA TRP A 187 -1.43 -2.70 4.16
C TRP A 187 -1.06 -3.78 5.17
N GLU A 188 -0.64 -4.95 4.70
CA GLU A 188 -0.30 -6.09 5.55
C GLU A 188 1.06 -6.65 5.13
N PHE A 189 1.99 -6.79 6.08
CA PHE A 189 3.24 -7.49 5.86
C PHE A 189 3.00 -9.00 5.76
N SER A 190 3.63 -9.63 4.78
CA SER A 190 3.53 -11.06 4.51
C SER A 190 4.92 -11.62 4.28
N ALA A 191 5.19 -12.81 4.81
CA ALA A 191 6.36 -13.62 4.50
C ALA A 191 6.08 -14.65 3.37
N ALA A 192 4.80 -14.95 3.09
CA ALA A 192 4.42 -15.99 2.14
C ALA A 192 3.58 -15.46 0.96
N ALA A 193 3.94 -14.29 0.42
CA ALA A 193 3.22 -13.65 -0.70
C ALA A 193 1.67 -13.62 -0.52
N GLY A 194 1.21 -13.40 0.71
CA GLY A 194 -0.21 -13.36 1.10
C GLY A 194 -0.78 -14.70 1.59
N CYS A 195 -0.09 -15.83 1.41
CA CYS A 195 -0.57 -17.14 1.87
C CYS A 195 -0.75 -17.19 3.39
N ASP A 196 0.14 -16.52 4.12
CA ASP A 196 0.13 -16.33 5.56
C ASP A 196 -0.76 -15.17 6.03
N LEU A 197 -1.50 -14.56 5.10
CA LEU A 197 -2.56 -13.58 5.38
C LEU A 197 -3.95 -14.13 5.07
N GLY A 198 -4.07 -15.39 4.67
CA GLY A 198 -5.34 -16.00 4.30
C GLY A 198 -5.72 -15.79 2.83
N LEU A 199 -4.76 -15.43 1.97
CA LEU A 199 -4.93 -15.24 0.52
C LEU A 199 -4.23 -16.37 -0.25
N ALA A 200 -4.56 -16.55 -1.53
CA ALA A 200 -3.76 -17.40 -2.40
C ALA A 200 -2.60 -16.59 -3.00
N GLY A 201 -1.43 -17.20 -3.16
CA GLY A 201 -0.23 -16.50 -3.65
C GLY A 201 0.67 -17.39 -4.48
N TYR A 202 1.53 -16.79 -5.30
CA TYR A 202 2.53 -17.53 -6.08
C TYR A 202 3.82 -17.62 -5.27
N LEU A 203 4.21 -18.82 -4.84
CA LEU A 203 5.45 -19.07 -4.11
C LEU A 203 6.52 -19.73 -5.01
N PRO A 204 7.81 -19.64 -4.64
CA PRO A 204 8.88 -20.41 -5.30
C PRO A 204 8.65 -21.92 -5.27
N ASP A 205 9.02 -22.62 -6.35
CA ASP A 205 8.86 -24.08 -6.49
C ASP A 205 9.96 -24.90 -5.77
N GLY A 206 10.88 -24.20 -5.10
CA GLY A 206 12.04 -24.75 -4.43
C GLY A 206 13.25 -25.00 -5.33
N THR A 207 13.28 -24.42 -6.54
CA THR A 207 14.43 -24.45 -7.45
C THR A 207 14.89 -23.05 -7.85
N LEU A 208 16.12 -22.96 -8.37
CA LEU A 208 16.72 -21.71 -8.85
C LEU A 208 16.89 -21.72 -10.37
N ASN A 209 16.69 -20.55 -10.96
CA ASN A 209 17.28 -20.25 -12.24
C ASN A 209 18.78 -20.00 -12.06
N GLN A 210 19.61 -20.97 -12.43
CA GLN A 210 21.07 -20.89 -12.22
C GLN A 210 21.75 -19.80 -13.06
N GLN A 211 21.16 -19.43 -14.20
CA GLN A 211 21.70 -18.39 -15.06
C GLN A 211 21.52 -17.00 -14.45
N TYR A 212 20.35 -16.75 -13.85
CA TYR A 212 20.01 -15.44 -13.29
C TYR A 212 20.09 -15.37 -11.77
N GLY A 213 20.37 -16.47 -11.07
CA GLY A 213 20.45 -16.46 -9.60
C GLY A 213 19.15 -16.01 -8.94
N THR A 214 17.99 -16.42 -9.48
CA THR A 214 16.64 -16.09 -8.99
C THR A 214 15.81 -17.34 -8.71
N TYR A 215 14.73 -17.19 -7.94
CA TYR A 215 13.73 -18.25 -7.75
C TYR A 215 13.02 -18.60 -9.05
N ASN A 216 12.76 -19.89 -9.26
CA ASN A 216 11.67 -20.32 -10.14
C ASN A 216 10.36 -20.30 -9.34
N TRP A 217 9.33 -19.70 -9.92
CA TRP A 217 8.02 -19.55 -9.29
C TRP A 217 7.06 -20.62 -9.77
N ASN A 218 6.17 -21.07 -8.89
CA ASN A 218 5.07 -21.94 -9.29
C ASN A 218 4.19 -21.24 -10.33
N THR A 219 3.61 -22.01 -11.25
CA THR A 219 2.63 -21.51 -12.24
C THR A 219 1.19 -21.62 -11.76
N THR A 220 0.97 -22.31 -10.65
CA THR A 220 -0.31 -22.38 -9.94
C THR A 220 -0.16 -21.72 -8.58
N ALA A 221 -1.17 -20.97 -8.17
CA ALA A 221 -1.16 -20.32 -6.86
C ALA A 221 -1.17 -21.37 -5.74
N THR A 222 -0.32 -21.17 -4.74
CA THR A 222 -0.38 -21.87 -3.46
C THR A 222 -1.62 -21.38 -2.70
N PRO A 223 -2.41 -22.29 -2.12
CA PRO A 223 -3.52 -21.92 -1.25
C PRO A 223 -3.06 -21.13 -0.01
N ALA A 224 -4.00 -20.46 0.62
CA ALA A 224 -3.78 -19.84 1.92
C ALA A 224 -3.41 -20.88 2.98
N PHE A 225 -2.53 -20.49 3.92
CA PHE A 225 -2.10 -21.32 5.05
C PHE A 225 -3.20 -21.49 6.12
N PHE A 226 -4.21 -20.64 6.07
CA PHE A 226 -5.42 -20.77 6.88
C PHE A 226 -6.64 -20.28 6.10
N SER A 227 -7.82 -20.74 6.51
CA SER A 227 -9.09 -20.36 5.90
C SER A 227 -9.86 -19.39 6.80
N GLY A 228 -10.84 -18.68 6.22
CA GLY A 228 -11.73 -17.82 6.98
C GLY A 228 -11.14 -16.46 7.37
N ARG A 229 -10.23 -15.89 6.56
CA ARG A 229 -9.75 -14.50 6.69
C ARG A 229 -10.95 -13.56 6.88
N ALA A 230 -11.03 -12.91 8.03
CA ALA A 230 -12.09 -11.97 8.34
C ALA A 230 -11.94 -10.66 7.56
N ASP A 231 -13.05 -10.11 7.10
CA ASP A 231 -13.14 -8.76 6.55
C ASP A 231 -13.16 -7.73 7.68
N LYS A 232 -12.08 -6.94 7.76
CA LYS A 232 -11.87 -5.89 8.77
C LYS A 232 -12.25 -4.48 8.29
N THR A 233 -12.84 -4.33 7.09
CA THR A 233 -13.13 -3.03 6.47
C THR A 233 -13.92 -2.10 7.38
N ASN A 234 -15.04 -2.59 7.95
CA ASN A 234 -15.89 -1.79 8.84
C ASN A 234 -15.20 -1.48 10.19
N LEU A 235 -14.42 -2.43 10.72
CA LEU A 235 -13.64 -2.25 11.94
C LEU A 235 -12.64 -1.10 11.78
N ILE A 236 -11.85 -1.12 10.69
CA ILE A 236 -10.86 -0.09 10.35
C ILE A 236 -11.51 1.29 10.25
N ALA A 237 -12.60 1.39 9.49
CA ALA A 237 -13.33 2.66 9.32
C ALA A 237 -13.85 3.20 10.66
N LYS A 238 -14.42 2.33 11.51
CA LYS A 238 -14.91 2.74 12.83
C LYS A 238 -13.79 3.13 13.78
N MET A 239 -12.71 2.37 13.83
CA MET A 239 -11.52 2.71 14.65
C MET A 239 -10.94 4.06 14.24
N ALA A 240 -10.85 4.36 12.94
CA ALA A 240 -10.34 5.63 12.47
C ALA A 240 -11.21 6.84 12.86
N ASN A 241 -12.52 6.65 13.02
CA ASN A 241 -13.45 7.71 13.44
C ASN A 241 -13.70 7.72 14.96
N HIS A 242 -13.25 6.72 15.70
CA HIS A 242 -13.49 6.61 17.13
C HIS A 242 -12.63 7.63 17.90
N VAL A 243 -13.27 8.47 18.71
CA VAL A 243 -12.63 9.64 19.35
C VAL A 243 -11.68 9.22 20.46
N ASN A 244 -12.07 8.27 21.32
CA ASN A 244 -11.27 7.87 22.48
C ASN A 244 -10.46 6.60 22.19
N LYS A 245 -9.22 6.76 21.72
CA LYS A 245 -8.34 5.64 21.38
C LYS A 245 -7.78 4.85 22.58
N THR A 246 -8.28 5.11 23.79
CA THR A 246 -7.79 4.48 25.03
C THR A 246 -8.90 3.79 25.82
N ASP A 247 -10.16 3.90 25.37
CA ASP A 247 -11.25 3.19 26.05
C ASP A 247 -11.25 1.70 25.72
N THR A 248 -12.02 0.95 26.52
CA THR A 248 -12.13 -0.50 26.40
C THR A 248 -12.64 -0.93 25.02
N ALA A 249 -13.52 -0.16 24.39
CA ALA A 249 -14.06 -0.50 23.08
C ALA A 249 -12.96 -0.42 22.01
N TYR A 250 -12.16 0.66 22.04
CA TYR A 250 -11.02 0.83 21.16
C TYR A 250 -9.94 -0.21 21.37
N THR A 251 -9.56 -0.50 22.62
CA THR A 251 -8.53 -1.52 22.90
C THR A 251 -8.99 -2.90 22.47
N ASN A 252 -10.27 -3.24 22.65
CA ASN A 252 -10.83 -4.50 22.17
C ASN A 252 -10.84 -4.59 20.64
N ALA A 253 -11.18 -3.48 19.98
CA ALA A 253 -11.11 -3.37 18.52
C ALA A 253 -9.68 -3.52 17.99
N LEU A 254 -8.71 -2.89 18.66
CA LEU A 254 -7.28 -3.05 18.33
C LEU A 254 -6.84 -4.51 18.47
N THR A 255 -7.26 -5.21 19.53
CA THR A 255 -6.98 -6.65 19.66
C THR A 255 -7.53 -7.47 18.49
N GLN A 256 -8.75 -7.18 18.01
CA GLN A 256 -9.29 -7.89 16.84
C GLN A 256 -8.62 -7.47 15.52
N LEU A 257 -8.15 -6.22 15.42
CA LEU A 257 -7.33 -5.76 14.31
C LEU A 257 -6.00 -6.53 14.28
N GLU A 258 -5.34 -6.70 15.42
CA GLU A 258 -4.04 -7.39 15.57
C GLU A 258 -4.13 -8.91 15.44
N THR A 259 -5.31 -9.49 15.74
CA THR A 259 -5.51 -10.93 15.64
C THR A 259 -5.62 -11.36 14.18
N LEU A 260 -4.57 -11.98 13.65
CA LEU A 260 -4.49 -12.42 12.24
C LEU A 260 -5.64 -13.37 11.85
N GLN A 261 -5.91 -14.35 12.69
CA GLN A 261 -6.95 -15.37 12.49
C GLN A 261 -8.23 -15.05 13.28
N ALA A 262 -8.56 -13.77 13.44
CA ALA A 262 -9.80 -13.35 14.09
C ALA A 262 -11.01 -13.92 13.34
N THR A 263 -12.06 -14.31 14.07
CA THR A 263 -13.32 -14.72 13.44
C THR A 263 -14.09 -13.49 12.96
N GLN A 264 -14.90 -13.65 11.91
CA GLN A 264 -15.75 -12.56 11.43
C GLN A 264 -16.70 -12.05 12.52
N ASP A 265 -17.23 -12.94 13.35
CA ASP A 265 -18.12 -12.57 14.45
C ASP A 265 -17.41 -11.69 15.50
N ALA A 266 -16.16 -12.00 15.83
CA ALA A 266 -15.38 -11.19 16.76
C ALA A 266 -15.06 -9.80 16.18
N VAL A 267 -14.68 -9.75 14.91
CA VAL A 267 -14.46 -8.48 14.17
C VAL A 267 -15.75 -7.64 14.14
N ASN A 268 -16.90 -8.26 13.84
CA ASN A 268 -18.20 -7.60 13.79
C ASN A 268 -18.64 -7.09 15.17
N ALA A 269 -18.44 -7.87 16.23
CA ALA A 269 -18.76 -7.49 17.60
C ALA A 269 -17.91 -6.31 18.06
N ALA A 270 -16.59 -6.35 17.80
CA ALA A 270 -15.69 -5.26 18.13
C ALA A 270 -16.05 -3.97 17.36
N ALA A 271 -16.34 -4.09 16.06
CA ALA A 271 -16.80 -2.96 15.26
C ALA A 271 -18.13 -2.39 15.82
N SER A 272 -19.06 -3.23 16.25
CA SER A 272 -20.35 -2.75 16.80
C SER A 272 -20.22 -2.00 18.13
N ALA A 273 -19.14 -2.24 18.88
CA ALA A 273 -18.87 -1.58 20.15
C ALA A 273 -18.21 -0.18 20.01
N LEU A 274 -17.73 0.18 18.82
CA LEU A 274 -17.15 1.47 18.46
C LEU A 274 -18.17 2.46 17.94
#